data_AF-A0A2G5IFV4-F1
#
_entry.id   AF-A0A2G5IFV4-F1
#
_cell.length_a   1.000
_cell.length_b   1.000
_cell.length_c   1.000
_cell.angle_alpha   90.00
_cell.angle_beta   90.00
_cell.angle_gamma   90.00
#
_symmetry.space_group_name_H-M   'P 1'
#
loop_
_entity.id
_entity.type
_entity.pdbx_description
1 polymer ?
#
loop_
_entity_poly.entity_id
_entity_poly.type
_entity_poly.pdbx_seq_one_letter_code
_entity_poly.pdbx_strand_id
1 'polypeptide(L)'
;MDAVRLIVASRRALAESGDTPEVMAEAWQAQALAQAIGSRFAVSGPPELRGEALGLTELAGRGCGVLDAPALDVGALRAAKLTELGDAREALLCLGALLGEVGIALVGIACAADDEGTYWQCMEGIDAADESRDRVVEMLRRLNLLARPACEDEAVQADKGVRGRSPQP
;
A
#
# COMPACT_ATOMS: atom_id res chain seq x y z
N MET A 1 8.63 -14.50 2.48
CA MET A 1 8.78 -13.48 3.55
C MET A 1 7.48 -12.68 3.63
N ASP A 2 7.11 -12.19 4.81
CA ASP A 2 5.93 -11.35 5.01
C ASP A 2 6.14 -9.90 4.54
N ALA A 3 5.04 -9.21 4.27
CA ALA A 3 5.03 -7.85 3.76
C ALA A 3 5.73 -6.85 4.70
N VAL A 4 5.44 -6.90 6.00
CA VAL A 4 5.97 -5.93 6.98
C VAL A 4 7.50 -6.01 7.03
N ARG A 5 8.07 -7.22 7.08
CA ARG A 5 9.53 -7.39 7.06
C ARG A 5 10.18 -6.85 5.79
N LEU A 6 9.56 -7.06 4.64
CA LEU A 6 10.07 -6.53 3.37
C LEU A 6 9.98 -5.00 3.33
N ILE A 7 8.88 -4.42 3.82
CA ILE A 7 8.72 -2.97 3.90
C ILE A 7 9.78 -2.36 4.82
N VAL A 8 10.01 -2.94 6.00
CA VAL A 8 11.06 -2.47 6.91
C VAL A 8 12.45 -2.56 6.26
N ALA A 9 12.72 -3.62 5.49
CA ALA A 9 13.97 -3.74 4.75
C ALA A 9 14.10 -2.67 3.66
N SER A 10 13.02 -2.35 2.92
CA SER A 10 13.01 -1.26 1.94
C SER A 10 13.26 0.10 2.60
N ARG A 11 12.60 0.40 3.72
CA ARG A 11 12.78 1.67 4.44
C ARG A 11 14.21 1.88 4.92
N ARG A 12 14.83 0.82 5.46
CA ARG A 12 16.24 0.86 5.89
C ARG A 12 17.17 1.12 4.71
N ALA A 13 16.99 0.39 3.61
CA ALA A 13 17.83 0.57 2.44
C ALA A 13 17.69 1.98 1.84
N LEU A 14 16.46 2.50 1.74
CA LEU A 14 16.22 3.87 1.31
C LEU A 14 16.90 4.92 2.22
N ALA A 15 16.89 4.70 3.54
CA ALA A 15 17.54 5.57 4.50
C ALA A 15 19.08 5.46 4.49
N GLU A 16 19.61 4.33 4.03
CA GLU A 16 21.04 4.06 3.89
C GLU A 16 21.60 4.50 2.52
N SER A 17 20.73 4.75 1.52
CA SER A 17 21.12 5.25 0.20
C SER A 17 21.79 6.62 0.28
N GLY A 18 22.98 6.73 -0.32
CA GLY A 18 23.81 7.93 -0.25
C GLY A 18 23.80 8.80 -1.51
N ASP A 19 23.51 8.22 -2.67
CA ASP A 19 23.51 8.91 -3.95
C ASP A 19 22.19 8.77 -4.73
N THR A 20 22.03 9.60 -5.77
CA THR A 20 20.81 9.64 -6.58
C THR A 20 20.47 8.27 -7.19
N PRO A 21 21.41 7.54 -7.85
CA PRO A 21 21.11 6.22 -8.40
C PRO A 21 20.62 5.20 -7.37
N GLU A 22 21.23 5.17 -6.17
CA GLU A 22 20.79 4.28 -5.09
C GLU A 22 19.37 4.60 -4.61
N VAL A 23 19.07 5.89 -4.40
CA VAL A 23 17.73 6.32 -3.98
C VAL A 23 16.69 6.01 -5.06
N MET A 24 17.02 6.23 -6.35
CA MET A 24 16.11 5.91 -7.47
C MET A 24 15.85 4.40 -7.56
N ALA A 25 16.87 3.56 -7.35
CA ALA A 25 16.73 2.11 -7.32
C ALA A 25 15.86 1.63 -6.13
N GLU A 26 16.03 2.26 -4.96
CA GLU A 26 15.22 1.94 -3.78
C GLU A 26 13.78 2.43 -3.88
N ALA A 27 13.55 3.60 -4.50
CA ALA A 27 12.22 4.08 -4.87
C ALA A 27 11.54 3.09 -5.84
N TRP A 28 12.25 2.61 -6.86
CA TRP A 28 11.74 1.59 -7.77
C TRP A 28 11.38 0.29 -7.02
N GLN A 29 12.25 -0.20 -6.13
CA GLN A 29 11.97 -1.40 -5.32
C GLN A 29 10.74 -1.24 -4.43
N ALA A 30 10.55 -0.06 -3.85
CA ALA A 30 9.38 0.25 -3.03
C ALA A 30 8.09 0.24 -3.86
N GLN A 31 8.10 0.80 -5.07
CA GLN A 31 6.96 0.75 -6.00
C GLN A 31 6.67 -0.70 -6.44
N ALA A 32 7.69 -1.48 -6.80
CA ALA A 32 7.51 -2.88 -7.15
C ALA A 32 6.93 -3.71 -5.98
N LEU A 33 7.35 -3.42 -4.75
CA LEU A 33 6.80 -4.04 -3.55
C LEU A 33 5.34 -3.62 -3.30
N ALA A 34 5.01 -2.34 -3.48
CA ALA A 34 3.65 -1.83 -3.38
C ALA A 34 2.71 -2.51 -4.39
N GLN A 35 3.17 -2.65 -5.64
CA GLN A 35 2.46 -3.37 -6.70
C GLN A 35 2.20 -4.83 -6.32
N ALA A 36 3.22 -5.54 -5.81
CA ALA A 36 3.10 -6.94 -5.40
C ALA A 36 2.13 -7.11 -4.21
N ILE A 37 2.15 -6.18 -3.25
CA ILE A 37 1.22 -6.17 -2.11
C ILE A 37 -0.22 -5.92 -2.60
N GLY A 38 -0.43 -4.92 -3.46
CA GLY A 38 -1.74 -4.64 -4.08
C GLY A 38 -2.30 -5.85 -4.81
N SER A 39 -1.49 -6.51 -5.64
CA SER A 39 -1.89 -7.70 -6.38
C SER A 39 -2.32 -8.84 -5.45
N ARG A 40 -1.59 -9.07 -4.36
CA ARG A 40 -1.95 -10.07 -3.35
C ARG A 40 -3.24 -9.72 -2.61
N PHE A 41 -3.48 -8.45 -2.30
CA PHE A 41 -4.77 -8.02 -1.73
C PHE A 41 -5.93 -8.21 -2.71
N ALA A 42 -5.72 -7.97 -4.00
CA ALA A 42 -6.75 -8.20 -5.01
C ALA A 42 -7.14 -9.68 -5.13
N VAL A 43 -6.17 -10.60 -4.99
CA VAL A 43 -6.38 -12.05 -5.09
C VAL A 43 -6.90 -12.66 -3.79
N SER A 44 -6.27 -12.34 -2.66
CA SER A 44 -6.47 -13.03 -1.38
C SER A 44 -7.11 -12.18 -0.29
N GLY A 45 -7.27 -10.88 -0.53
CA GLY A 45 -7.88 -9.96 0.44
C GLY A 45 -9.42 -9.99 0.45
N PRO A 46 -10.04 -9.24 1.38
CA PRO A 46 -11.48 -9.06 1.42
C PRO A 46 -12.04 -8.54 0.09
N PRO A 47 -13.21 -9.02 -0.36
CA PRO A 47 -13.79 -8.63 -1.64
C PRO A 47 -13.98 -7.11 -1.78
N GLU A 48 -14.25 -6.40 -0.69
CA GLU A 48 -14.50 -4.96 -0.64
C GLU A 48 -13.25 -4.12 -0.87
N LEU A 49 -12.06 -4.72 -0.71
CA LEU A 49 -10.78 -4.07 -0.99
C LEU A 49 -10.29 -4.28 -2.42
N ARG A 50 -10.87 -5.24 -3.17
CA ARG A 50 -10.30 -5.65 -4.47
C ARG A 50 -10.16 -4.50 -5.47
N GLY A 51 -11.15 -3.62 -5.54
CA GLY A 51 -11.10 -2.46 -6.44
C GLY A 51 -9.92 -1.54 -6.13
N GLU A 52 -9.74 -1.18 -4.85
CA GLU A 52 -8.62 -0.32 -4.43
C GLU A 52 -7.28 -1.04 -4.51
N ALA A 53 -7.25 -2.35 -4.27
CA ALA A 53 -6.05 -3.17 -4.39
C ALA A 53 -5.56 -3.29 -5.85
N LEU A 54 -6.49 -3.39 -6.80
CA LEU A 54 -6.19 -3.30 -8.23
C LEU A 54 -5.67 -1.91 -8.60
N GLY A 55 -6.35 -0.84 -8.13
CA GLY A 55 -5.88 0.52 -8.34
C GLY A 55 -4.47 0.76 -7.79
N LEU A 56 -4.17 0.26 -6.58
CA LEU A 56 -2.82 0.29 -6.01
C LEU A 56 -1.81 -0.46 -6.88
N THR A 57 -2.18 -1.61 -7.44
CA THR A 57 -1.32 -2.39 -8.34
C THR A 57 -0.97 -1.61 -9.61
N GLU A 58 -1.96 -0.95 -10.20
CA GLU A 58 -1.79 -0.16 -11.43
C GLU A 58 -0.92 1.08 -11.20
N LEU A 59 -1.22 1.85 -10.14
CA LEU A 59 -0.50 3.07 -9.79
C LEU A 59 0.96 2.79 -9.42
N ALA A 60 1.20 1.77 -8.59
CA ALA A 60 2.56 1.36 -8.26
C ALA A 60 3.31 0.82 -9.49
N GLY A 61 2.61 0.15 -10.42
CA GLY A 61 3.16 -0.28 -11.69
C GLY A 61 3.58 0.87 -12.61
N ARG A 62 2.84 1.98 -12.61
CA ARG A 62 3.23 3.23 -13.29
C ARG A 62 4.55 3.77 -12.71
N GLY A 63 4.68 3.79 -11.38
CA GLY A 63 5.93 4.19 -10.71
C GLY A 63 7.14 3.37 -11.16
N CYS A 64 6.98 2.05 -11.31
CA CYS A 64 8.02 1.17 -11.85
C CYS A 64 8.37 1.41 -13.32
N GLY A 65 7.42 1.90 -14.13
CA GLY A 65 7.62 2.16 -15.57
C GLY A 65 8.25 3.52 -15.88
N VAL A 66 8.11 4.47 -14.96
CA VAL A 66 8.71 5.82 -15.03
C VAL A 66 10.17 5.78 -14.55
N LEU A 67 10.41 5.09 -13.43
CA LEU A 67 11.73 4.94 -12.86
C LEU A 67 12.52 3.89 -13.66
N ASP A 68 13.78 4.16 -13.94
CA ASP A 68 14.64 3.19 -14.61
C ASP A 68 14.79 1.93 -13.74
N ALA A 69 14.44 0.78 -14.32
CA ALA A 69 14.52 -0.48 -13.60
C ALA A 69 15.99 -0.74 -13.17
N PRO A 70 16.23 -0.97 -11.88
CA PRO A 70 17.59 -1.23 -11.40
C PRO A 70 18.07 -2.57 -11.97
N ALA A 71 19.37 -2.65 -12.27
CA ALA A 71 20.01 -3.86 -12.79
C ALA A 71 20.17 -4.94 -11.69
N LEU A 72 19.04 -5.45 -11.21
CA LEU A 72 18.94 -6.44 -10.14
C LEU A 72 18.44 -7.76 -10.69
N ASP A 73 18.99 -8.86 -10.16
CA ASP A 73 18.45 -10.19 -10.42
C ASP A 73 17.03 -10.32 -9.85
N VAL A 74 16.18 -11.11 -10.50
CA VAL A 74 14.79 -11.35 -10.08
C VAL A 74 14.72 -11.85 -8.63
N GLY A 75 15.69 -12.69 -8.21
CA GLY A 75 15.80 -13.18 -6.84
C GLY A 75 16.23 -12.13 -5.82
N ALA A 76 16.79 -11.00 -6.26
CA ALA A 76 17.14 -9.87 -5.40
C ALA A 76 15.93 -8.94 -5.15
N LEU A 77 14.94 -8.92 -6.05
CA LEU A 77 13.75 -8.08 -5.95
C LEU A 77 12.96 -8.39 -4.66
N ARG A 78 12.72 -7.37 -3.84
CA ARG A 78 11.93 -7.52 -2.61
C ARG A 78 10.49 -7.95 -2.93
N ALA A 79 9.93 -7.43 -4.03
CA ALA A 79 8.64 -7.84 -4.56
C ALA A 79 8.55 -9.36 -4.82
N ALA A 80 9.61 -9.98 -5.36
CA ALA A 80 9.65 -11.42 -5.65
C ALA A 80 9.76 -12.28 -4.38
N LYS A 81 10.27 -11.71 -3.27
CA LYS A 81 10.40 -12.39 -1.97
C LYS A 81 9.11 -12.38 -1.15
N LEU A 82 8.11 -11.61 -1.56
CA LEU A 82 6.81 -11.51 -0.90
C LEU A 82 6.06 -12.82 -1.10
N THR A 83 5.81 -13.55 0.00
CA THR A 83 5.06 -14.82 -0.02
C THR A 83 3.70 -14.71 0.66
N GLU A 84 3.58 -13.80 1.61
CA GLU A 84 2.38 -13.61 2.44
C GLU A 84 2.23 -12.13 2.85
N LEU A 85 1.00 -11.73 3.18
CA LEU A 85 0.71 -10.36 3.60
C LEU A 85 0.86 -10.16 5.12
N GLY A 86 0.68 -11.20 5.93
CA GLY A 86 0.61 -11.07 7.38
C GLY A 86 -0.68 -10.36 7.82
N ASP A 87 -0.58 -9.48 8.83
CA ASP A 87 -1.70 -8.61 9.23
C ASP A 87 -1.97 -7.56 8.15
N ALA A 88 -3.18 -7.57 7.59
CA ALA A 88 -3.57 -6.69 6.50
C ALA A 88 -3.47 -5.20 6.85
N ARG A 89 -3.89 -4.83 8.07
CA ARG A 89 -3.91 -3.44 8.52
C ARG A 89 -2.49 -2.95 8.79
N GLU A 90 -1.67 -3.77 9.45
CA GLU A 90 -0.27 -3.44 9.71
C GLU A 90 0.52 -3.30 8.41
N ALA A 91 0.37 -4.24 7.48
CA ALA A 91 1.03 -4.17 6.17
C ALA A 91 0.68 -2.89 5.41
N LEU A 92 -0.59 -2.48 5.39
CA LEU A 92 -1.03 -1.24 4.75
C LEU A 92 -0.49 0.01 5.46
N LEU A 93 -0.47 0.05 6.80
CA LEU A 93 0.11 1.17 7.53
C LEU A 93 1.61 1.33 7.25
N CYS A 94 2.36 0.22 7.28
CA CYS A 94 3.77 0.21 6.95
C CYS A 94 4.01 0.63 5.50
N LEU A 95 3.18 0.16 4.57
CA LEU A 95 3.29 0.52 3.15
C LEU A 95 3.06 2.01 2.93
N GLY A 96 2.01 2.58 3.55
CA GLY A 96 1.75 4.02 3.45
C GLY A 96 2.88 4.89 4.01
N ALA A 97 3.58 4.43 5.05
CA ALA A 97 4.78 5.09 5.56
C ALA A 97 5.96 5.01 4.59
N LEU A 98 6.23 3.83 4.01
CA LEU A 98 7.27 3.65 3.00
C LEU A 98 7.03 4.55 1.77
N LEU A 99 5.81 4.60 1.26
CA LEU A 99 5.47 5.46 0.11
C LEU A 99 5.69 6.95 0.42
N GLY A 100 5.39 7.38 1.65
CA GLY A 100 5.70 8.74 2.09
C GLY A 100 7.20 9.04 2.14
N GLU A 101 8.01 8.08 2.61
CA GLU A 101 9.47 8.20 2.64
C GLU A 101 10.07 8.25 1.24
N VAL A 102 9.55 7.43 0.31
CA VAL A 102 9.92 7.48 -1.12
C VAL A 102 9.63 8.86 -1.70
N GLY A 103 8.43 9.39 -1.47
CA GLY A 103 8.07 10.73 -1.94
C GLY A 103 9.03 11.81 -1.43
N ILE A 104 9.36 11.79 -0.14
CA ILE A 104 10.32 12.74 0.45
C ILE A 104 11.72 12.59 -0.17
N ALA A 105 12.20 11.36 -0.37
CA ALA A 105 13.51 11.11 -0.97
C ALA A 105 13.58 11.62 -2.42
N LEU A 106 12.54 11.36 -3.22
CA LEU A 106 12.44 11.83 -4.60
C LEU A 106 12.33 13.36 -4.70
N VAL A 107 11.65 14.02 -3.75
CA VAL A 107 11.65 15.50 -3.67
C VAL A 107 13.08 16.01 -3.47
N GLY A 108 13.86 15.36 -2.60
CA GLY A 108 15.27 15.69 -2.39
C GLY A 108 16.10 15.63 -3.68
N ILE A 109 15.92 14.57 -4.48
CA ILE A 109 16.58 14.43 -5.78
C ILE A 109 16.10 15.49 -6.76
N ALA A 110 14.78 15.67 -6.91
CA ALA A 110 14.22 16.66 -7.83
C ALA A 110 14.75 18.07 -7.55
N CYS A 111 14.89 18.45 -6.28
CA CYS A 111 15.47 19.74 -5.89
C CYS A 111 16.96 19.88 -6.23
N ALA A 112 17.69 18.77 -6.34
CA ALA A 112 19.11 18.73 -6.65
C ALA A 112 19.40 18.31 -8.11
N ALA A 113 18.37 18.10 -8.93
CA ALA A 113 18.54 17.61 -10.29
C ALA A 113 19.11 18.71 -11.20
N ASP A 114 20.25 18.42 -11.83
CA ASP A 114 20.90 19.30 -12.79
C ASP A 114 20.35 19.16 -14.22
N ASP A 115 19.54 18.13 -14.47
CA ASP A 115 18.93 17.84 -15.77
C ASP A 115 17.41 17.64 -15.67
N GLU A 116 16.71 18.03 -16.74
CA GLU A 116 15.25 17.96 -16.83
C GLU A 116 14.71 16.53 -16.80
N GLY A 117 15.49 15.54 -17.25
CA GLY A 117 15.09 14.14 -17.28
C GLY A 117 14.95 13.56 -15.89
N THR A 118 15.98 13.72 -15.06
CA THR A 118 15.98 13.30 -13.65
C THR A 118 14.89 14.01 -12.86
N TYR A 119 14.71 15.32 -13.07
CA TYR A 119 13.64 16.08 -12.44
C TYR A 119 12.26 15.50 -12.78
N TRP A 120 11.99 15.26 -14.07
CA TRP A 120 10.70 14.74 -14.52
C TRP A 120 10.42 13.31 -14.02
N GLN A 121 11.42 12.43 -14.06
CA GLN A 121 11.32 11.09 -13.47
C GLN A 121 10.97 11.14 -11.98
N CYS A 122 11.58 12.07 -11.23
CA CYS A 122 11.25 12.26 -9.82
C CYS A 122 9.81 12.76 -9.63
N MET A 123 9.35 13.73 -10.42
CA MET A 123 7.97 14.25 -10.32
C MET A 123 6.93 13.16 -10.55
N GLU A 124 7.09 12.37 -11.61
CA GLU A 124 6.20 11.26 -11.92
C GLU A 124 6.29 10.13 -10.87
N GLY A 125 7.47 9.88 -10.30
CA GLY A 125 7.67 8.95 -9.19
C GLY A 125 6.98 9.41 -7.89
N ILE A 126 7.01 10.72 -7.60
CA ILE A 126 6.32 11.34 -6.46
C ILE A 126 4.81 11.21 -6.63
N ASP A 127 4.29 11.56 -7.81
CA ASP A 127 2.87 11.43 -8.15
C ASP A 127 2.38 9.99 -7.95
N ALA A 128 3.11 9.01 -8.52
CA ALA A 128 2.78 7.60 -8.36
C ALA A 128 2.81 7.13 -6.88
N ALA A 129 3.75 7.64 -6.07
CA ALA A 129 3.83 7.34 -4.65
C ALA A 129 2.66 7.92 -3.85
N ASP A 130 2.27 9.17 -4.13
CA ASP A 130 1.16 9.85 -3.46
C ASP A 130 -0.18 9.23 -3.83
N GLU A 131 -0.43 8.97 -5.11
CA GLU A 131 -1.65 8.29 -5.58
C GLU A 131 -1.77 6.88 -5.00
N SER A 132 -0.66 6.13 -4.95
CA SER A 132 -0.60 4.81 -4.30
C SER A 132 -0.91 4.90 -2.80
N ARG A 133 -0.39 5.92 -2.12
CA ARG A 133 -0.64 6.15 -0.70
C ARG A 133 -2.10 6.50 -0.43
N ASP A 134 -2.74 7.26 -1.31
CA ASP A 134 -4.17 7.54 -1.24
C ASP A 134 -5.02 6.27 -1.36
N ARG A 135 -4.64 5.33 -2.24
CA ARG A 135 -5.29 4.01 -2.31
C ARG A 135 -5.12 3.22 -1.01
N VAL A 136 -3.92 3.24 -0.43
CA VAL A 136 -3.65 2.58 0.86
C VAL A 136 -4.53 3.15 1.97
N VAL A 137 -4.68 4.49 2.02
CA VAL A 137 -5.57 5.16 2.99
C VAL A 137 -7.01 4.73 2.81
N GLU A 138 -7.50 4.63 1.57
CA GLU A 138 -8.86 4.17 1.29
C GLU A 138 -9.06 2.69 1.67
N MET A 139 -8.08 1.82 1.39
CA MET A 139 -8.11 0.43 1.84
C MET A 139 -8.19 0.31 3.36
N LEU A 140 -7.41 1.11 4.09
CA LEU A 140 -7.46 1.17 5.56
C LEU A 140 -8.82 1.65 6.09
N ARG A 141 -9.43 2.65 5.44
CA ARG A 141 -10.79 3.11 5.78
C ARG A 141 -11.80 1.98 5.62
N ARG A 142 -11.76 1.25 4.51
CA ARG A 142 -12.65 0.12 4.24
C ARG A 142 -12.44 -1.05 5.21
N LEU A 143 -11.21 -1.38 5.55
CA LEU A 143 -10.92 -2.38 6.59
C LEU A 143 -11.54 -2.00 7.94
N ASN A 144 -11.45 -0.74 8.33
CA ASN A 144 -12.08 -0.25 9.56
C ASN A 144 -13.61 -0.31 9.52
N LEU A 145 -14.23 -0.10 8.34
CA LEU A 145 -15.68 -0.26 8.16
C LEU A 145 -16.10 -1.75 8.23
N LEU A 146 -15.28 -2.65 7.68
CA LEU A 146 -15.50 -4.10 7.74
C LEU A 146 -15.29 -4.71 9.12
N ALA A 147 -14.45 -4.10 9.97
CA ALA A 147 -14.32 -4.50 11.36
C ALA A 147 -15.55 -4.12 12.22
N ARG A 148 -16.46 -3.29 11.68
CA ARG A 148 -17.61 -2.71 12.39
C ARG A 148 -18.99 -3.40 12.30
N PRO A 149 -19.22 -4.62 11.76
CA PRO A 149 -20.55 -5.23 11.78
C PRO A 149 -20.64 -6.44 12.73
N ALA A 150 -20.69 -6.20 14.05
CA ALA A 150 -21.07 -7.25 15.02
C ALA A 150 -21.80 -6.76 16.28
N CYS A 151 -21.79 -5.45 16.58
CA CYS A 151 -22.35 -4.95 17.85
C CYS A 151 -23.78 -4.37 17.74
N GLU A 152 -24.31 -4.11 16.54
CA GLU A 152 -25.56 -3.36 16.37
C GLU A 152 -26.81 -4.21 16.06
N ASP A 153 -26.66 -5.49 15.69
CA ASP A 153 -27.81 -6.33 15.30
C ASP A 153 -28.46 -7.15 16.44
N GLU A 154 -27.75 -7.43 17.55
CA GLU A 154 -28.29 -8.18 18.69
C GLU A 154 -29.24 -7.36 19.58
N ALA A 155 -29.10 -6.02 19.59
CA ALA A 155 -29.90 -5.15 20.47
C ALA A 155 -31.34 -4.90 19.97
N VAL A 156 -31.60 -5.08 18.67
CA VAL A 156 -32.91 -4.76 18.06
C VAL A 156 -33.88 -5.96 18.08
N GLN A 157 -33.38 -7.19 18.23
CA GLN A 157 -34.25 -8.38 18.31
C GLN A 157 -34.81 -8.64 19.72
N ALA A 158 -34.15 -8.15 20.78
CA ALA A 158 -34.60 -8.34 22.16
C ALA A 158 -35.88 -7.54 22.52
N ASP A 159 -36.16 -6.43 21.84
CA ASP A 159 -37.32 -5.55 22.16
C ASP A 159 -38.62 -5.96 21.45
N LYS A 160 -38.56 -6.76 20.38
CA LYS A 160 -39.75 -7.19 19.62
C LYS A 160 -40.43 -8.46 20.18
N GLY A 161 -39.81 -9.15 21.14
CA GLY A 161 -40.31 -10.43 21.69
C GLY A 161 -41.40 -10.33 22.76
N VAL A 162 -41.69 -9.15 23.34
CA VAL A 162 -42.49 -9.06 24.58
C VAL A 162 -43.92 -8.53 24.39
N ARG A 163 -44.29 -7.95 23.24
CA ARG A 163 -45.63 -7.32 23.06
C ARG A 163 -46.68 -8.17 22.31
N GLY A 164 -46.56 -9.49 22.38
CA GLY A 164 -47.42 -10.42 21.64
C GLY A 164 -48.24 -11.37 22.51
N ARG A 165 -48.95 -10.91 23.55
CA ARG A 165 -50.02 -11.70 24.18
C ARG A 165 -51.17 -10.81 24.65
N SER A 166 -52.11 -10.57 23.75
CA SER A 166 -53.48 -10.25 24.11
C SER A 166 -54.15 -11.48 24.71
N PRO A 167 -54.86 -11.39 25.85
CA PRO A 167 -55.86 -12.37 26.22
C PRO A 167 -57.21 -11.94 25.65
N GLN A 168 -57.85 -12.83 24.88
CA GLN A 168 -59.30 -12.87 24.65
C GLN A 168 -59.82 -14.23 25.16
N PRO A 169 -61.13 -14.40 25.37
CA PRO A 169 -62.21 -13.42 25.55
C PRO A 169 -62.75 -13.36 26.98
#